data_AF-A0A350ICX5-F1
#
_entry.id   AF-A0A350ICX5-F1
#
_cell.length_a   1.000
_cell.length_b   1.000
_cell.length_c   1.000
_cell.angle_alpha   90.00
_cell.angle_beta   90.00
_cell.angle_gamma   90.00
#
_symmetry.space_group_name_H-M   'P 1'
#
loop_
_entity.id
_entity.type
_entity.pdbx_description
1 polymer ?
#
loop_
_entity_poly.entity_id
_entity_poly.type
_entity_poly.pdbx_seq_one_letter_code
_entity_poly.pdbx_strand_id
1 'polypeptide(L)'
;MRIVELLIDEEAALSGIEAISIVDKPAIDENFIALKSEKKIQLAEVDSEKKILMGAALVPDKNIFRQDDEDGYYIYFSKETVRQASELFLVRGNQNKSTLEHEADLHGLSIVESWIIEDELHDKSRKYGMDLPLGTWMISMKVNNDDVWEKYVKTGLVSGFSIEGYFTDSIDLSSDLISEEDATEILVKVKEFVQSKLSDNGEE
;
A
#
# COMPACT_ATOMS: atom_id res chain seq x y z
N MET A 1 23.79 4.49 1.57
CA MET A 1 22.62 3.60 1.43
C MET A 1 21.39 4.48 1.44
N ARG A 2 20.68 4.54 0.31
CA ARG A 2 19.54 5.45 0.10
C ARG A 2 18.26 4.80 0.62
N ILE A 3 17.49 5.54 1.41
CA ILE A 3 16.18 5.12 1.92
C ILE A 3 15.19 6.22 1.56
N VAL A 4 14.10 5.86 0.89
CA VAL A 4 13.11 6.81 0.36
C VAL A 4 11.75 6.47 0.93
N GLU A 5 11.04 7.48 1.46
CA GLU A 5 9.62 7.31 1.78
C GLU A 5 8.80 7.47 0.50
N LEU A 6 7.94 6.51 0.23
CA LEU A 6 6.91 6.64 -0.79
C LEU A 6 5.68 7.31 -0.20
N LEU A 7 5.16 8.32 -0.88
CA LEU A 7 4.03 9.14 -0.48
C LEU A 7 2.85 8.98 -1.43
N ILE A 8 1.69 9.46 -0.97
CA ILE A 8 0.46 9.52 -1.75
C ILE A 8 0.06 10.97 -1.91
N ASP A 9 -0.01 11.40 -3.17
CA ASP A 9 -0.68 12.61 -3.57
C ASP A 9 -2.19 12.32 -3.77
N GLU A 10 -3.04 12.82 -2.88
CA GLU A 10 -4.49 12.61 -2.95
C GLU A 10 -5.15 13.39 -4.11
N GLU A 11 -4.53 14.47 -4.58
CA GLU A 11 -5.04 15.31 -5.67
C GLU A 11 -4.69 14.72 -7.05
N ALA A 12 -3.59 13.98 -7.14
CA ALA A 12 -3.21 13.28 -8.36
C ALA A 12 -4.12 12.06 -8.63
N ALA A 13 -4.80 12.09 -9.78
CA ALA A 13 -5.76 11.07 -10.18
C ALA A 13 -5.18 9.64 -10.17
N LEU A 14 -3.92 9.48 -10.58
CA LEU A 14 -3.24 8.19 -10.70
C LEU A 14 -2.51 7.74 -9.43
N SER A 15 -2.36 8.62 -8.43
CA SER A 15 -1.62 8.31 -7.21
C SER A 15 -2.45 7.46 -6.23
N GLY A 16 -1.82 6.52 -5.55
CA GLY A 16 -2.42 5.59 -4.60
C GLY A 16 -2.51 4.16 -5.11
N ILE A 17 -3.19 3.31 -4.32
CA ILE A 17 -3.32 1.87 -4.59
C ILE A 17 -4.51 1.63 -5.53
N GLU A 18 -4.26 0.87 -6.59
CA GLU A 18 -5.25 0.51 -7.61
C GLU A 18 -5.80 -0.90 -7.39
N ALA A 19 -4.99 -1.82 -6.89
CA ALA A 19 -5.38 -3.21 -6.63
C ALA A 19 -4.60 -3.83 -5.47
N ILE A 20 -5.16 -4.90 -4.90
CA ILE A 20 -4.47 -5.76 -3.93
C ILE A 20 -4.35 -7.16 -4.51
N SER A 21 -3.11 -7.62 -4.69
CA SER A 21 -2.77 -8.95 -5.18
C SER A 21 -2.78 -9.98 -4.05
N ILE A 22 -3.14 -11.22 -4.38
CA ILE A 22 -2.79 -12.40 -3.59
C ILE A 22 -1.55 -13.06 -4.19
N VAL A 23 -0.56 -13.35 -3.34
CA VAL A 23 0.78 -13.79 -3.78
C VAL A 23 1.32 -14.91 -2.90
N ASP A 24 2.22 -15.74 -3.43
CA ASP A 24 3.02 -16.74 -2.69
C ASP A 24 4.04 -16.07 -1.75
N LYS A 25 4.64 -14.96 -2.19
CA LYS A 25 5.69 -14.26 -1.44
C LYS A 25 5.37 -12.78 -1.31
N PRO A 26 4.67 -12.36 -0.25
CA PRO A 26 4.37 -10.96 -0.02
C PRO A 26 5.66 -10.15 0.12
N ALA A 27 5.71 -8.99 -0.53
CA ALA A 27 6.86 -8.08 -0.43
C ALA A 27 7.10 -7.59 1.00
N ILE A 28 6.04 -7.59 1.81
CA ILE A 28 6.10 -7.27 3.24
C ILE A 28 6.37 -8.51 4.11
N ASP A 29 6.70 -9.68 3.57
CA ASP A 29 7.02 -10.92 4.30
C ASP A 29 6.01 -11.29 5.43
N GLU A 30 4.74 -10.88 5.26
CA GLU A 30 3.65 -11.17 6.18
C GLU A 30 2.59 -12.01 5.48
N ASN A 31 2.43 -13.24 5.94
CA ASN A 31 1.41 -14.14 5.40
C ASN A 31 0.01 -13.78 5.94
N PHE A 32 -1.01 -13.73 5.07
CA PHE A 32 -2.40 -13.74 5.48
C PHE A 32 -2.78 -15.09 6.09
N ILE A 33 -3.84 -15.08 6.89
CA ILE A 33 -4.51 -16.25 7.41
C ILE A 33 -5.77 -16.50 6.59
N ALA A 34 -5.85 -17.67 5.96
CA ALA A 34 -7.09 -18.15 5.38
C ALA A 34 -8.05 -18.63 6.49
N LEU A 35 -9.09 -17.85 6.76
CA LEU A 35 -10.10 -18.18 7.76
C LEU A 35 -11.12 -19.16 7.17
N LYS A 36 -10.95 -20.44 7.53
CA LYS A 36 -11.99 -21.47 7.46
C LYS A 36 -12.81 -21.45 8.75
N SER A 37 -14.05 -21.91 8.69
CA SER A 37 -15.03 -21.92 9.78
C SER A 37 -14.63 -22.75 11.03
N GLU A 38 -13.43 -23.35 11.06
CA GLU A 38 -13.03 -24.36 12.04
C GLU A 38 -12.20 -23.87 13.23
N LYS A 39 -11.79 -22.58 13.31
CA LYS A 39 -11.21 -22.06 14.57
C LYS A 39 -12.34 -21.92 15.61
N LYS A 40 -12.45 -22.91 16.50
CA LYS A 40 -13.32 -22.98 17.69
C LYS A 40 -13.14 -21.77 18.63
N ILE A 41 -13.66 -20.63 18.23
CA ILE A 41 -14.29 -19.68 19.14
C ILE A 41 -15.76 -20.10 19.13
N GLN A 42 -16.34 -20.42 20.28
CA GLN A 42 -17.72 -20.92 20.42
C GLN A 42 -18.74 -19.86 19.95
N LEU A 43 -18.88 -19.68 18.64
CA LEU A 43 -19.97 -19.00 17.98
C LEU A 43 -20.68 -20.09 17.18
N ALA A 44 -21.96 -20.26 17.47
CA ALA A 44 -22.82 -21.31 16.96
C ALA A 44 -22.64 -21.55 15.45
N GLU A 45 -22.69 -22.83 15.05
CA GLU A 45 -22.68 -23.31 13.67
C GLU A 45 -23.57 -22.45 12.77
N VAL A 46 -22.94 -21.57 11.99
CA VAL A 46 -23.54 -20.85 10.87
C VAL A 46 -22.55 -20.94 9.72
N ASP A 47 -22.85 -21.85 8.81
CA ASP A 47 -22.33 -22.03 7.45
C ASP A 47 -20.81 -22.29 7.29
N SER A 48 -20.49 -23.39 6.60
CA SER A 48 -19.26 -24.16 6.81
C SER A 48 -18.02 -23.69 6.04
N GLU A 49 -18.04 -22.63 5.22
CA GLU A 49 -16.78 -21.98 4.78
C GLU A 49 -16.99 -20.47 4.53
N LYS A 50 -16.44 -19.62 5.41
CA LYS A 50 -16.53 -18.17 5.23
C LYS A 50 -15.75 -17.67 4.01
N LYS A 51 -14.82 -18.44 3.43
CA LYS A 51 -13.96 -18.05 2.30
C LYS A 51 -13.35 -16.65 2.46
N ILE A 52 -12.77 -16.38 3.64
CA ILE A 52 -12.16 -15.10 3.97
C ILE A 52 -10.65 -15.27 4.14
N LEU A 53 -9.87 -14.41 3.51
CA LEU A 53 -8.45 -14.21 3.75
C LEU A 53 -8.28 -12.97 4.63
N MET A 54 -7.49 -13.05 5.69
CA MET A 54 -7.24 -11.92 6.60
C MET A 54 -5.76 -11.71 6.80
N GLY A 55 -5.27 -10.49 6.61
CA GLY A 55 -3.84 -10.21 6.75
C GLY A 55 -3.49 -8.76 6.57
N ALA A 56 -2.20 -8.46 6.76
CA ALA A 56 -1.65 -7.14 6.50
C ALA A 56 -1.63 -6.90 4.98
N ALA A 57 -2.19 -5.79 4.53
CA ALA A 57 -2.01 -5.28 3.17
C ALA A 57 -0.75 -4.41 3.08
N LEU A 58 -0.48 -3.62 4.14
CA LEU A 58 0.69 -2.76 4.20
C LEU A 58 1.15 -2.56 5.65
N VAL A 59 2.45 -2.68 5.89
CA VAL A 59 3.08 -2.56 7.22
C VAL A 59 3.94 -1.29 7.23
N PRO A 60 3.73 -0.36 8.17
CA PRO A 60 4.50 0.88 8.24
C PRO A 60 5.96 0.61 8.61
N ASP A 61 6.83 1.54 8.19
CA ASP A 61 8.26 1.60 8.52
C ASP A 61 9.07 0.35 8.11
N LYS A 62 8.47 -0.56 7.33
CA LYS A 62 9.14 -1.74 6.78
C LYS A 62 9.96 -1.34 5.57
N ASN A 63 11.28 -1.50 5.67
CA ASN A 63 12.21 -1.29 4.57
C ASN A 63 12.04 -2.39 3.51
N ILE A 64 11.73 -2.00 2.29
CA ILE A 64 11.57 -2.89 1.13
C ILE A 64 12.69 -2.55 0.14
N PHE A 65 13.51 -3.53 -0.21
CA PHE A 65 14.59 -3.32 -1.16
C PHE A 65 14.06 -3.23 -2.61
N ARG A 66 14.57 -2.26 -3.35
CA ARG A 66 14.34 -2.05 -4.78
C ARG A 66 15.68 -2.07 -5.50
N GLN A 67 15.79 -2.93 -6.50
CA GLN A 67 16.96 -2.98 -7.36
C GLN A 67 16.83 -1.89 -8.42
N ASP A 68 17.82 -1.00 -8.50
CA ASP A 68 18.04 -0.12 -9.65
C ASP A 68 19.28 -0.60 -10.45
N ASP A 69 19.63 0.12 -11.51
CA ASP A 69 20.70 -0.25 -12.44
C ASP A 69 22.11 -0.17 -11.83
N GLU A 70 22.31 0.47 -10.66
CA GLU A 70 23.64 0.69 -10.08
C GLU A 70 23.83 0.04 -8.69
N ASP A 71 23.03 0.38 -7.67
CA ASP A 71 23.31 0.01 -6.27
C ASP A 71 22.07 -0.37 -5.43
N GLY A 72 20.86 -0.23 -5.96
CA GLY A 72 19.60 -0.46 -5.27
C GLY A 72 19.35 0.50 -4.09
N TYR A 73 18.10 0.61 -3.67
CA TYR A 73 17.67 1.49 -2.59
C TYR A 73 16.56 0.84 -1.77
N TYR A 74 16.30 1.35 -0.59
CA TYR A 74 15.16 0.93 0.22
C TYR A 74 14.03 1.94 0.10
N ILE A 75 12.81 1.42 0.06
CA ILE A 75 11.60 2.22 0.24
C ILE A 75 10.92 1.86 1.56
N TYR A 76 10.15 2.78 2.12
CA TYR A 76 9.21 2.51 3.21
C TYR A 76 7.97 3.40 3.08
N PHE A 77 6.96 3.11 3.92
CA PHE A 77 5.77 3.92 4.09
C PHE A 77 5.62 4.27 5.55
N SER A 78 5.45 5.55 5.90
CA SER A 78 5.13 5.93 7.28
C SER A 78 3.71 5.50 7.66
N LYS A 79 3.39 5.49 8.95
CA LYS A 79 2.03 5.24 9.45
C LYS A 79 0.99 6.18 8.83
N GLU A 80 1.37 7.43 8.59
CA GLU A 80 0.50 8.42 7.96
C GLU A 80 0.22 8.04 6.51
N THR A 81 1.25 7.72 5.73
CA THR A 81 1.05 7.27 4.35
C THR A 81 0.25 5.98 4.27
N VAL A 82 0.49 5.01 5.15
CA VAL A 82 -0.30 3.77 5.19
C VAL A 82 -1.78 4.07 5.42
N ARG A 83 -2.08 4.97 6.36
CA ARG A 83 -3.46 5.41 6.63
C ARG A 83 -4.08 6.06 5.40
N GLN A 84 -3.41 7.04 4.79
CA GLN A 84 -3.90 7.71 3.58
C GLN A 84 -4.12 6.73 2.41
N ALA A 85 -3.21 5.77 2.23
CA ALA A 85 -3.31 4.74 1.22
C ALA A 85 -4.58 3.91 1.39
N SER A 86 -4.83 3.47 2.62
CA SER A 86 -5.99 2.65 2.94
C SER A 86 -7.31 3.39 2.73
N GLU A 87 -7.38 4.66 3.14
CA GLU A 87 -8.57 5.49 3.02
C GLU A 87 -8.86 5.80 1.54
N LEU A 88 -7.84 6.24 0.80
CA LEU A 88 -7.97 6.58 -0.62
C LEU A 88 -8.39 5.38 -1.47
N PHE A 89 -7.81 4.20 -1.20
CA PHE A 89 -8.18 2.95 -1.88
C PHE A 89 -9.67 2.63 -1.73
N LEU A 90 -10.21 2.77 -0.52
CA LEU A 90 -11.63 2.51 -0.26
C LEU A 90 -12.54 3.61 -0.80
N VAL A 91 -12.15 4.88 -0.67
CA VAL A 91 -12.89 6.03 -1.22
C VAL A 91 -13.03 5.92 -2.74
N ARG A 92 -12.01 5.42 -3.43
CA ARG A 92 -12.02 5.20 -4.89
C ARG A 92 -12.82 3.99 -5.34
N GLY A 93 -13.35 3.18 -4.41
CA GLY A 93 -14.13 1.99 -4.76
C GLY A 93 -13.28 0.79 -5.19
N ASN A 94 -11.99 0.78 -4.85
CA ASN A 94 -11.06 -0.25 -5.30
C ASN A 94 -11.16 -1.56 -4.51
N GLN A 95 -12.07 -1.69 -3.54
CA GLN A 95 -12.23 -2.90 -2.71
C GLN A 95 -12.49 -4.20 -3.49
N ASN A 96 -12.87 -4.13 -4.77
CA ASN A 96 -13.08 -5.28 -5.66
C ASN A 96 -11.96 -5.46 -6.70
N LYS A 97 -10.88 -4.67 -6.61
CA LYS A 97 -9.73 -4.70 -7.51
C LYS A 97 -8.65 -5.58 -6.91
N SER A 98 -8.45 -6.74 -7.53
CA SER A 98 -7.49 -7.73 -7.05
C SER A 98 -6.83 -8.43 -8.22
N THR A 99 -5.60 -8.87 -8.03
CA THR A 99 -4.83 -9.63 -9.02
C THR A 99 -4.25 -10.90 -8.38
N LEU A 100 -3.68 -11.77 -9.20
CA LEU A 100 -2.87 -12.91 -8.81
C LEU A 100 -1.43 -12.65 -9.26
N GLU A 101 -0.48 -12.68 -8.32
CA GLU A 101 0.96 -12.52 -8.59
C GLU A 101 1.31 -11.25 -9.39
N HIS A 102 0.51 -10.18 -9.29
CA HIS A 102 0.65 -8.96 -10.10
C HIS A 102 0.55 -9.15 -11.63
N GLU A 103 0.11 -10.33 -12.10
CA GLU A 103 0.12 -10.68 -13.52
C GLU A 103 -1.30 -10.76 -14.11
N ALA A 104 -2.27 -11.22 -13.33
CA ALA A 104 -3.61 -11.50 -13.82
C ALA A 104 -4.69 -10.90 -12.94
N ASP A 105 -5.61 -10.16 -13.54
CA ASP A 105 -6.81 -9.68 -12.86
C ASP A 105 -7.65 -10.84 -12.31
N LEU A 106 -8.07 -10.70 -11.06
CA LEU A 106 -9.00 -11.60 -10.41
C LEU A 106 -10.39 -10.96 -10.32
N HIS A 107 -11.40 -11.81 -10.46
CA HIS A 107 -12.80 -11.44 -10.26
C HIS A 107 -13.42 -12.30 -9.17
N GLY A 108 -14.42 -11.74 -8.48
CA GLY A 108 -15.10 -12.43 -7.38
C GLY A 108 -14.35 -12.36 -6.06
N LEU A 109 -13.38 -11.46 -5.91
CA LEU A 109 -12.75 -11.15 -4.64
C LEU A 109 -13.16 -9.74 -4.22
N SER A 110 -13.41 -9.55 -2.93
CA SER A 110 -13.87 -8.27 -2.38
C SER A 110 -13.38 -8.09 -0.96
N ILE A 111 -12.85 -6.91 -0.66
CA ILE A 111 -12.49 -6.53 0.71
C ILE A 111 -13.79 -6.19 1.46
N VAL A 112 -14.05 -6.97 2.51
CA VAL A 112 -15.27 -6.90 3.33
C VAL A 112 -15.03 -6.28 4.70
N GLU A 113 -13.77 -6.21 5.13
CA GLU A 113 -13.35 -5.46 6.31
C GLU A 113 -11.98 -4.82 6.05
N SER A 114 -11.75 -3.63 6.58
CA SER A 114 -10.49 -2.90 6.49
C SER A 114 -10.32 -2.08 7.77
N TRP A 115 -9.14 -2.12 8.39
CA TRP A 115 -8.83 -1.32 9.57
C TRP A 115 -7.33 -1.05 9.73
N ILE A 116 -6.99 -0.02 10.51
CA ILE A 116 -5.62 0.26 10.96
C ILE A 116 -5.46 -0.31 12.38
N ILE A 117 -4.32 -0.93 12.67
CA ILE A 117 -4.00 -1.36 14.03
C ILE A 117 -3.70 -0.13 14.90
N GLU A 118 -4.55 0.15 15.87
CA GLU A 118 -4.43 1.31 16.77
C GLU A 118 -4.16 0.95 18.25
N ASP A 119 -4.32 -0.32 18.62
CA ASP A 119 -4.07 -0.83 19.98
C ASP A 119 -3.18 -2.08 19.92
N GLU A 120 -2.02 -2.05 20.59
CA GLU A 120 -1.07 -3.16 20.58
C GLU A 120 -1.61 -4.42 21.25
N LEU A 121 -2.50 -4.28 22.24
CA LEU A 121 -2.97 -5.39 23.07
C LEU A 121 -4.36 -5.88 22.66
N HIS A 122 -5.26 -4.97 22.31
CA HIS A 122 -6.69 -5.28 22.09
C HIS A 122 -7.11 -5.29 20.62
N ASP A 123 -6.18 -5.22 19.67
CA ASP A 123 -6.52 -5.30 18.26
C ASP A 123 -7.08 -6.68 17.86
N LYS A 124 -7.98 -6.67 16.88
CA LYS A 124 -8.63 -7.89 16.35
C LYS A 124 -7.61 -8.91 15.82
N SER A 125 -6.53 -8.47 15.20
CA SER A 125 -5.47 -9.32 14.65
C SER A 125 -4.82 -10.23 15.70
N ARG A 126 -4.78 -9.78 16.97
CA ARG A 126 -4.24 -10.55 18.11
C ARG A 126 -4.96 -11.86 18.34
N LYS A 127 -6.28 -11.89 18.12
CA LYS A 127 -7.09 -13.12 18.21
C LYS A 127 -6.68 -14.18 17.19
N TYR A 128 -5.99 -13.77 16.14
CA TYR A 128 -5.51 -14.64 15.07
C TYR A 128 -4.03 -15.01 15.21
N GLY A 129 -3.34 -14.50 16.23
CA GLY A 129 -1.92 -14.75 16.49
C GLY A 129 -0.98 -13.88 15.65
N MET A 130 -1.49 -12.77 15.09
CA MET A 130 -0.67 -11.82 14.36
C MET A 130 -0.04 -10.82 15.33
N ASP A 131 1.26 -10.56 15.15
CA ASP A 131 2.00 -9.55 15.89
C ASP A 131 2.60 -8.52 14.96
N LEU A 132 1.83 -7.46 14.73
CA LEU A 132 2.08 -6.44 13.73
C LEU A 132 2.13 -5.05 14.40
N PRO A 133 2.94 -4.12 13.89
CA PRO A 133 3.11 -2.81 14.50
C PRO A 133 1.86 -1.93 14.35
N LEU A 134 1.71 -0.97 15.26
CA LEU A 134 0.71 0.10 15.16
C LEU A 134 0.81 0.82 13.81
N GLY A 135 -0.32 1.13 13.20
CA GLY A 135 -0.39 1.73 11.88
C GLY A 135 -0.43 0.72 10.73
N THR A 136 -0.28 -0.58 11.00
CA THR A 136 -0.46 -1.62 9.97
C THR A 136 -1.87 -1.58 9.42
N TRP A 137 -1.97 -1.59 8.09
CA TRP A 137 -3.25 -1.71 7.40
C TRP A 137 -3.62 -3.18 7.22
N MET A 138 -4.70 -3.57 7.88
CA MET A 138 -5.27 -4.90 7.86
C MET A 138 -6.51 -4.96 6.99
N ILE A 139 -6.67 -6.07 6.26
CA ILE A 139 -7.87 -6.34 5.47
C ILE A 139 -8.41 -7.75 5.71
N SER A 140 -9.72 -7.90 5.52
CA SER A 140 -10.39 -9.18 5.29
C SER A 140 -10.94 -9.20 3.87
N MET A 141 -10.48 -10.12 3.04
CA MET A 141 -10.92 -10.31 1.67
C MET A 141 -11.80 -11.56 1.55
N LYS A 142 -13.05 -11.38 1.12
CA LYS A 142 -13.96 -12.46 0.76
C LYS A 142 -13.61 -12.97 -0.63
N VAL A 143 -13.49 -14.29 -0.76
CA VAL A 143 -13.20 -14.99 -2.02
C VAL A 143 -14.46 -15.74 -2.46
N ASN A 144 -15.24 -15.13 -3.35
CA ASN A 144 -16.41 -15.74 -3.98
C ASN A 144 -16.05 -16.52 -5.26
N ASN A 145 -14.78 -16.48 -5.68
CA ASN A 145 -14.28 -17.24 -6.80
C ASN A 145 -13.81 -18.63 -6.35
N ASP A 146 -14.58 -19.65 -6.72
CA ASP A 146 -14.31 -21.03 -6.32
C ASP A 146 -13.01 -21.58 -6.89
N ASP A 147 -12.64 -21.20 -8.11
CA ASP A 147 -11.37 -21.62 -8.71
C ASP A 147 -10.18 -21.05 -7.96
N VAL A 148 -10.23 -19.76 -7.61
CA VAL A 148 -9.17 -19.12 -6.80
C VAL A 148 -9.06 -19.80 -5.44
N TRP A 149 -10.20 -20.05 -4.80
CA TRP A 149 -10.25 -20.68 -3.49
C TRP A 149 -9.68 -22.10 -3.49
N GLU A 150 -10.14 -22.95 -4.41
CA GLU A 150 -9.75 -24.36 -4.44
C GLU A 150 -8.33 -24.56 -4.97
N LYS A 151 -7.92 -23.82 -6.00
CA LYS A 151 -6.64 -24.04 -6.69
C LYS A 151 -5.46 -23.31 -6.06
N TYR A 152 -5.68 -22.15 -5.45
CA TYR A 152 -4.59 -21.31 -4.94
C TYR A 152 -4.61 -21.18 -3.42
N VAL A 153 -5.77 -20.86 -2.84
CA VAL A 153 -5.85 -20.64 -1.39
C VAL A 153 -5.74 -21.96 -0.63
N LYS A 154 -6.55 -22.97 -0.95
CA LYS A 154 -6.57 -24.24 -0.20
C LYS A 154 -5.31 -25.08 -0.38
N THR A 155 -4.63 -24.91 -1.51
CA THR A 155 -3.35 -25.55 -1.81
C THR A 155 -2.17 -24.83 -1.16
N GLY A 156 -2.36 -23.58 -0.71
CA GLY A 156 -1.29 -22.76 -0.13
C GLY A 156 -0.33 -22.21 -1.19
N LEU A 157 -0.74 -22.12 -2.46
CA LEU A 157 0.06 -21.46 -3.51
C LEU A 157 0.08 -19.95 -3.38
N VAL A 158 -0.82 -19.37 -2.57
CA VAL A 158 -0.79 -17.97 -2.18
C VAL A 158 -0.88 -17.90 -0.66
N SER A 159 -0.10 -17.00 -0.07
CA SER A 159 0.01 -16.88 1.38
C SER A 159 -0.04 -15.45 1.87
N GLY A 160 0.07 -14.42 1.03
CA GLY A 160 0.12 -13.02 1.46
C GLY A 160 -0.60 -12.05 0.53
N PHE A 161 -0.75 -10.81 1.00
CA PHE A 161 -1.23 -9.70 0.18
C PHE A 161 -0.07 -8.85 -0.30
N SER A 162 -0.25 -8.21 -1.45
CA SER A 162 0.70 -7.25 -2.01
C SER A 162 -0.06 -6.11 -2.69
N ILE A 163 0.42 -4.88 -2.56
CA ILE A 163 -0.24 -3.70 -3.09
C ILE A 163 0.29 -3.35 -4.48
N GLU A 164 -0.60 -2.86 -5.34
CA GLU A 164 -0.27 -2.32 -6.66
C GLU A 164 -0.79 -0.90 -6.78
N GLY A 165 0.05 0.01 -7.26
CA GLY A 165 -0.30 1.41 -7.38
C GLY A 165 0.88 2.30 -7.71
N TYR A 166 0.59 3.59 -7.84
CA TYR A 166 1.59 4.61 -8.09
C TYR A 166 1.80 5.45 -6.83
N PHE A 167 3.05 5.61 -6.45
CA PHE A 167 3.43 6.43 -5.31
C PHE A 167 4.47 7.44 -5.77
N THR A 168 4.49 8.60 -5.14
CA THR A 168 5.49 9.62 -5.39
C THR A 168 6.61 9.47 -4.37
N ASP A 169 7.86 9.60 -4.81
CA ASP A 169 8.96 9.68 -3.87
C ASP A 169 8.86 11.00 -3.11
N SER A 170 8.97 10.95 -1.79
CA SER A 170 9.35 12.15 -1.05
C SER A 170 10.71 12.61 -1.58
N ILE A 171 10.82 13.88 -1.96
CA ILE A 171 12.10 14.45 -2.34
C ILE A 171 13.03 14.26 -1.14
N ASP A 172 14.13 13.54 -1.35
CA ASP A 172 15.13 13.26 -0.33
C ASP A 172 15.78 14.57 0.12
N LEU A 173 15.21 15.19 1.16
CA LEU A 173 15.76 16.41 1.77
C LEU A 173 17.14 16.17 2.41
N SER A 174 17.61 14.91 2.49
CA SER A 174 18.95 14.59 2.97
C SER A 174 20.01 14.58 1.86
N SER A 175 19.62 14.43 0.57
CA SER A 175 20.58 14.36 -0.54
C SER A 175 20.82 15.68 -1.27
N ASP A 176 19.87 16.62 -1.25
CA ASP A 176 20.02 17.92 -1.91
C ASP A 176 19.72 19.08 -0.94
N LEU A 177 20.63 19.32 0.00
CA LEU A 177 20.81 20.70 0.46
C LEU A 177 21.38 21.48 -0.72
N ILE A 178 20.51 22.00 -1.59
CA ILE A 178 20.85 23.06 -2.54
C ILE A 178 21.61 24.10 -1.73
N SER A 179 22.87 24.37 -2.07
CA SER A 179 23.64 25.35 -1.32
C SER A 179 22.92 26.70 -1.36
N GLU A 180 23.10 27.56 -0.35
CA GLU A 180 22.49 28.90 -0.39
C GLU A 180 22.86 29.65 -1.69
N GLU A 181 24.03 29.36 -2.26
CA GLU A 181 24.48 29.89 -3.55
C GLU A 181 23.65 29.37 -4.72
N ASP A 182 23.41 28.06 -4.81
CA ASP A 182 22.60 27.46 -5.87
C ASP A 182 21.13 27.90 -5.78
N ALA A 183 20.60 28.02 -4.56
CA ALA A 183 19.24 28.51 -4.31
C ALA A 183 19.09 29.98 -4.74
N THR A 184 20.13 30.79 -4.49
CA THR A 184 20.19 32.19 -4.91
C THR A 184 20.23 32.31 -6.43
N GLU A 185 21.00 31.46 -7.12
CA GLU A 185 21.10 31.48 -8.58
C GLU A 185 19.76 31.13 -9.26
N ILE A 186 19.06 30.12 -8.71
CA ILE A 186 17.72 29.74 -9.18
C ILE A 186 16.72 30.90 -8.98
N LEU A 187 16.74 31.56 -7.81
CA LEU A 187 15.89 32.71 -7.53
C LEU A 187 16.13 33.88 -8.48
N VAL A 188 17.39 34.14 -8.86
CA VAL A 188 17.71 35.19 -9.84
C VAL A 188 17.13 34.84 -11.21
N LYS A 189 17.31 33.60 -11.69
CA LYS A 189 16.77 33.15 -13.00
C LYS A 189 15.25 33.23 -13.05
N VAL A 190 14.57 32.85 -11.96
CA VAL A 190 13.10 32.96 -11.85
C VAL A 190 12.67 34.42 -11.90
N LYS A 191 13.37 35.32 -11.20
CA LYS A 191 13.08 36.75 -11.21
C LYS A 191 13.23 37.36 -12.61
N GLU A 192 14.30 37.02 -13.32
CA GLU A 192 14.54 37.49 -14.70
C GLU A 192 13.45 37.00 -15.66
N PHE A 193 13.05 35.73 -15.56
CA PHE A 193 11.98 35.17 -16.37
C PHE A 193 10.62 35.85 -16.11
N VAL A 194 10.28 36.09 -14.85
CA VAL A 194 9.03 36.80 -14.50
C VAL A 194 9.07 38.24 -15.02
N GLN A 195 10.22 38.92 -14.91
CA GLN A 195 10.40 40.26 -15.45
C GLN A 195 10.28 40.30 -16.97
N SER A 196 10.85 39.33 -17.69
CA SER A 196 10.76 39.26 -19.15
C SER A 196 9.31 39.06 -19.62
N LYS A 197 8.52 38.29 -18.86
CA LYS A 197 7.09 38.08 -19.15
C LYS A 197 6.21 39.27 -18.78
N LEU A 198 6.62 40.09 -17.83
CA LEU A 198 5.94 41.35 -17.51
C LEU A 198 6.25 42.45 -18.53
N SER A 199 7.45 42.46 -19.13
CA SER A 199 7.80 43.40 -20.20
C SER A 199 7.15 43.05 -21.55
N ASP A 200 6.90 41.78 -21.84
CA ASP A 200 6.22 41.34 -23.07
C ASP A 200 4.71 41.69 -23.09
N ASN A 201 4.08 41.90 -21.92
CA ASN A 201 2.66 42.26 -21.81
C ASN A 201 2.39 43.78 -21.83
N GLY A 202 3.39 44.60 -22.16
CA GLY A 202 3.30 46.07 -22.16
C GLY A 202 3.17 46.73 -23.55
N GLU A 203 3.20 45.96 -24.64
CA GLU A 203 3.00 46.44 -26.01
C GLU A 203 1.74 45.82 -26.63
N GLU A 204 0.57 46.25 -26.15
CA GLU A 204 -0.71 46.23 -26.89
C GLU A 204 -1.37 47.62 -26.85
#